data_AF-M1KAS2-F1
#
_entry.id   AF-M1KAS2-F1
#
_cell.length_a   1.000
_cell.length_b   1.000
_cell.length_c   1.000
_cell.angle_alpha   90.00
_cell.angle_beta   90.00
_cell.angle_gamma   90.00
#
_symmetry.space_group_name_H-M   'P 1'
#
loop_
_entity.id
_entity.type
_entity.pdbx_description
1 polymer ?
#
loop_
_entity_poly.entity_id
_entity_poly.type
_entity_poly.pdbx_seq_one_letter_code
_entity_poly.pdbx_strand_id
1 'polypeptide(L)'
;MVHMQHRDIMEHNANSRYGDITFDEEQLRDVGYQDKNSYSTYDYSFPFNDQPFQPLYVNAKQLNWIKKRKARRDMLDSLMITNRRNYLHESRHKHAMKRLRAPSGRFLTKEETEELNRQGNCS
;
A
#
# COMPACT_ATOMS: atom_id res chain seq x y z
N MET A 1 1.34 33.53 -47.12
CA MET A 1 2.45 33.01 -46.30
C MET A 1 2.57 33.87 -45.06
N VAL A 2 2.03 33.41 -43.93
CA VAL A 2 2.23 34.04 -42.63
C VAL A 2 2.77 32.95 -41.71
N HIS A 3 4.03 33.09 -41.32
CA HIS A 3 4.77 32.12 -40.54
C HIS A 3 4.46 32.37 -39.06
N MET A 4 3.54 31.61 -38.47
CA MET A 4 3.26 31.69 -37.03
C MET A 4 4.28 30.83 -36.28
N GLN A 5 5.11 31.48 -35.46
CA GLN A 5 6.06 30.80 -34.58
C GLN A 5 5.34 30.07 -33.44
N HIS A 6 5.94 28.95 -33.04
CA HIS A 6 5.38 27.92 -32.17
C HIS A 6 5.61 28.22 -30.68
N ARG A 7 5.22 29.40 -30.20
CA ARG A 7 5.24 29.75 -28.77
C ARG A 7 3.99 30.57 -28.43
N ASP A 8 3.46 30.35 -27.24
CA ASP A 8 2.39 31.13 -26.59
C ASP A 8 0.97 30.52 -26.64
N ILE A 9 0.85 29.24 -26.26
CA ILE A 9 -0.44 28.62 -25.84
C ILE A 9 -0.31 28.04 -24.41
N MET A 10 0.15 28.82 -23.44
CA MET A 10 0.16 28.41 -22.02
C MET A 10 -0.13 29.59 -21.07
N GLU A 11 -1.21 30.33 -21.30
CA GLU A 11 -1.75 31.27 -20.32
C GLU A 11 -3.20 30.94 -19.95
N HIS A 12 -3.43 29.79 -19.30
CA HIS A 12 -4.63 29.64 -18.47
C HIS A 12 -4.30 28.85 -17.19
N ASN A 13 -4.05 29.63 -16.13
CA ASN A 13 -4.43 29.38 -14.74
C ASN A 13 -4.40 27.92 -14.23
N ALA A 14 -3.23 27.47 -13.78
CA ALA A 14 -3.06 26.18 -13.10
C ALA A 14 -3.23 26.24 -11.56
N ASN A 15 -3.88 27.28 -11.00
CA ASN A 15 -3.94 27.50 -9.56
C ASN A 15 -5.34 27.47 -8.93
N SER A 16 -6.34 26.85 -9.57
CA SER A 16 -7.71 26.75 -9.00
C SER A 16 -8.12 25.34 -8.57
N ARG A 17 -7.18 24.40 -8.39
CA ARG A 17 -7.52 22.98 -8.08
C ARG A 17 -7.54 22.60 -6.59
N TYR A 18 -7.22 23.53 -5.69
CA TYR A 18 -7.43 23.36 -4.26
C TYR A 18 -8.12 24.62 -3.76
N GLY A 19 -9.37 24.49 -3.34
CA GLY A 19 -10.14 25.59 -2.75
C GLY A 19 -9.41 26.14 -1.52
N ASP A 20 -9.47 27.46 -1.38
CA ASP A 20 -8.99 28.20 -0.22
C ASP A 20 -9.79 27.78 1.02
N ILE A 21 -9.13 27.14 1.98
CA ILE A 21 -9.77 26.69 3.23
C ILE A 21 -9.44 27.77 4.26
N THR A 22 -10.24 28.84 4.30
CA THR A 22 -10.18 29.82 5.39
C THR A 22 -10.77 29.16 6.64
N PHE A 23 -9.95 29.05 7.69
CA PHE A 23 -10.35 28.49 8.98
C PHE A 23 -10.94 29.60 9.85
N ASP A 24 -12.27 29.68 9.93
CA ASP A 24 -12.98 30.63 10.78
C ASP A 24 -13.13 30.06 12.21
N GLU A 25 -12.30 30.58 13.12
CA GLU A 25 -12.16 30.17 14.52
C GLU A 25 -13.23 30.81 15.44
N GLU A 26 -14.52 30.83 15.03
CA GLU A 26 -15.57 31.56 15.78
C GLU A 26 -16.70 30.67 16.35
N GLN A 27 -16.79 29.38 15.99
CA GLN A 27 -17.90 28.50 16.39
C GLN A 27 -17.62 27.57 17.60
N LEU A 28 -17.03 28.06 18.70
CA LEU A 28 -16.88 27.24 19.92
C LEU A 28 -17.19 27.98 21.22
N ARG A 29 -18.37 28.60 21.32
CA ARG A 29 -18.91 29.07 22.60
C ARG A 29 -20.43 28.91 22.68
N ASP A 30 -20.88 27.73 23.12
CA ASP A 30 -21.93 27.51 24.14
C ASP A 30 -22.56 26.12 23.99
N VAL A 31 -22.12 25.16 24.81
CA VAL A 31 -22.93 23.97 25.10
C VAL A 31 -22.78 23.67 26.60
N GLY A 32 -23.73 24.12 27.41
CA GLY A 32 -23.77 23.84 28.84
C GLY A 32 -24.18 22.40 29.11
N TYR A 33 -23.38 21.66 29.89
CA TYR A 33 -23.70 20.29 30.31
C TYR A 33 -24.50 20.29 31.61
N GLN A 34 -25.62 19.56 31.60
CA GLN A 34 -26.36 19.18 32.81
C GLN A 34 -25.60 18.06 33.54
N ASP A 35 -25.35 18.25 34.84
CA ASP A 35 -24.86 17.21 35.75
C ASP A 35 -26.04 16.49 36.40
N LYS A 36 -26.11 15.14 36.32
CA LYS A 36 -26.50 14.23 37.42
C LYS A 36 -26.07 12.78 37.13
N ASN A 37 -24.99 12.39 37.79
CA ASN A 37 -24.71 11.10 38.43
C ASN A 37 -25.85 10.01 38.47
N SER A 38 -25.62 8.82 37.90
CA SER A 38 -25.99 7.54 38.55
C SER A 38 -25.14 6.37 37.99
N TYR A 39 -24.24 5.89 38.83
CA TYR A 39 -23.27 4.84 38.56
C TYR A 39 -23.89 3.45 38.77
N SER A 40 -23.98 2.63 37.72
CA SER A 40 -24.26 1.16 37.75
C SER A 40 -24.50 0.71 36.30
N THR A 41 -23.94 -0.34 35.72
CA THR A 41 -23.29 -1.56 36.21
C THR A 41 -22.56 -2.10 34.98
N TYR A 42 -21.25 -2.27 35.08
CA TYR A 42 -20.25 -2.53 34.03
C TYR A 42 -20.71 -3.09 32.67
N ASP A 43 -20.35 -2.38 31.60
CA ASP A 43 -20.19 -2.94 30.26
C ASP A 43 -18.78 -2.63 29.74
N TYR A 44 -18.05 -3.67 29.34
CA TYR A 44 -16.64 -3.63 28.96
C TYR A 44 -16.47 -3.02 27.56
N SER A 45 -16.78 -1.73 27.40
CA SER A 45 -16.36 -0.94 26.24
C SER A 45 -14.93 -0.43 26.48
N PHE A 46 -14.00 -0.81 25.60
CA PHE A 46 -12.57 -0.50 25.68
C PHE A 46 -12.30 1.01 25.86
N PRO A 47 -11.58 1.45 26.92
CA PRO A 47 -11.46 2.86 27.32
C PRO A 47 -10.41 3.65 26.51
N PHE A 48 -10.23 3.36 25.23
CA PHE A 48 -9.23 4.04 24.39
C PHE A 48 -9.77 4.62 23.07
N ASN A 49 -11.09 4.73 22.91
CA ASN A 49 -11.64 5.42 21.75
C ASN A 49 -11.74 6.96 21.93
N ASP A 50 -11.51 7.47 23.15
CA ASP A 50 -11.54 8.90 23.49
C ASP A 50 -10.14 9.47 23.82
N GLN A 51 -9.06 8.82 23.39
CA GLN A 51 -7.77 9.52 23.41
C GLN A 51 -7.82 10.60 22.33
N PRO A 52 -7.73 11.91 22.67
CA PRO A 52 -7.60 12.94 21.65
C PRO A 52 -6.38 12.57 20.82
N PHE A 53 -6.61 12.35 19.53
CA PHE A 53 -5.66 11.96 18.49
C PHE A 53 -4.25 12.41 18.87
N GLN A 54 -3.46 11.55 19.54
CA GLN A 54 -2.17 12.01 20.03
C GLN A 54 -1.39 12.43 18.78
N PRO A 55 -1.00 13.70 18.64
CA PRO A 55 -0.32 14.13 17.45
C PRO A 55 0.99 13.36 17.40
N LEU A 56 1.12 12.48 16.40
CA LEU A 56 2.33 11.71 16.21
C LEU A 56 3.45 12.72 15.98
N TYR A 57 4.28 12.93 17.01
CA TYR A 57 5.40 13.84 16.91
C TYR A 57 6.38 13.27 15.90
N VAL A 58 6.51 13.96 14.78
CA VAL A 58 7.45 13.62 13.72
C VAL A 58 8.37 14.81 13.50
N ASN A 59 9.52 14.56 12.89
CA ASN A 59 10.42 15.63 12.47
C ASN A 59 9.68 16.57 11.51
N ALA A 60 9.67 17.87 11.82
CA ALA A 60 9.00 18.90 11.03
C ALA A 60 9.39 18.89 9.55
N LYS A 61 10.68 18.59 9.23
CA LYS A 61 11.18 18.50 7.84
C LYS A 61 10.59 17.32 7.06
N GLN A 62 10.06 16.31 7.77
CA GLN A 62 9.62 15.06 7.17
C GLN A 62 8.09 14.96 7.06
N LEU A 63 7.32 15.73 7.84
CA LEU A 63 5.85 15.62 7.93
C LEU A 63 5.16 15.57 6.55
N ASN A 64 5.46 16.54 5.68
CA ASN A 64 4.85 16.62 4.35
C ASN A 64 5.21 15.42 3.46
N TRP A 65 6.45 14.95 3.55
CA TRP A 65 6.92 13.79 2.78
C TRP A 65 6.34 12.48 3.29
N ILE A 66 6.14 12.34 4.61
CA ILE A 66 5.47 11.18 5.22
C ILE A 66 4.01 11.13 4.75
N LYS A 67 3.30 12.27 4.79
CA LYS A 67 1.92 12.37 4.29
C LYS A 67 1.82 11.95 2.82
N LYS A 68 2.69 12.50 1.95
CA LYS A 68 2.73 12.15 0.52
C LYS A 68 3.03 10.67 0.28
N ARG A 69 4.01 10.09 0.99
CA ARG A 69 4.37 8.68 0.88
C ARG A 69 3.28 7.76 1.41
N LYS A 70 2.57 8.15 2.47
CA LYS A 70 1.43 7.41 3.01
C LYS A 70 0.30 7.34 1.98
N ALA A 71 -0.14 8.49 1.46
CA ALA A 71 -1.16 8.52 0.41
C ALA A 71 -0.79 7.69 -0.83
N ARG A 72 0.49 7.72 -1.26
CA ARG A 72 0.97 6.87 -2.36
C ARG A 72 0.92 5.38 -2.03
N ARG A 73 1.36 4.98 -0.83
CA ARG A 73 1.32 3.57 -0.40
C ARG A 73 -0.11 3.08 -0.29
N ASP A 74 -1.00 3.84 0.34
CA ASP A 74 -2.40 3.46 0.49
C ASP A 74 -3.08 3.24 -0.88
N MET A 75 -2.79 4.12 -1.86
CA MET A 75 -3.23 3.93 -3.25
C MET A 75 -2.64 2.65 -3.88
N LEU A 76 -1.33 2.43 -3.77
CA LEU A 76 -0.69 1.23 -4.34
C LEU A 76 -1.16 -0.06 -3.67
N ASP A 77 -1.33 -0.08 -2.35
CA ASP A 77 -1.77 -1.24 -1.59
C ASP A 77 -3.21 -1.62 -1.96
N SER A 78 -4.09 -0.64 -2.19
CA SER A 78 -5.45 -0.89 -2.69
C SER A 78 -5.49 -1.52 -4.09
N LEU A 79 -4.51 -1.21 -4.94
CA LEU A 79 -4.36 -1.78 -6.28
C LEU A 79 -3.62 -3.12 -6.25
N MET A 80 -2.69 -3.28 -5.30
CA MET A 80 -1.79 -4.43 -5.15
C MET A 80 -2.29 -5.41 -4.09
N ILE A 81 -3.61 -5.58 -3.94
CA ILE A 81 -4.20 -6.68 -3.18
C ILE A 81 -3.86 -7.99 -3.90
N THR A 82 -2.62 -8.42 -3.76
CA THR A 82 -2.11 -9.65 -4.33
C THR A 82 -2.68 -10.78 -3.49
N ASN A 83 -3.47 -11.63 -4.12
CA ASN A 83 -3.78 -12.94 -3.55
C ASN A 83 -2.44 -13.61 -3.22
N ARG A 84 -2.20 -13.93 -1.94
CA ARG A 84 -1.02 -14.67 -1.50
C ARG A 84 -1.07 -16.08 -2.08
N ARG A 85 -0.58 -16.25 -3.30
CA ARG A 85 -0.41 -17.55 -3.94
C ARG A 85 0.90 -18.17 -3.46
N ASN A 86 0.92 -19.50 -3.30
CA ASN A 86 2.12 -20.25 -2.93
C ASN A 86 3.27 -20.11 -3.95
N TYR A 87 2.96 -19.65 -5.15
CA TYR A 87 3.92 -19.36 -6.22
C TYR A 87 3.50 -18.12 -7.02
N LEU A 88 4.48 -17.38 -7.54
CA LEU A 88 4.23 -16.12 -8.25
C LEU A 88 3.87 -16.30 -9.73
N HIS A 89 4.47 -17.28 -10.40
CA HIS A 89 4.33 -17.47 -11.85
C HIS A 89 3.99 -18.91 -12.20
N GLU A 90 2.94 -19.09 -12.99
CA GLU A 90 2.45 -20.40 -13.40
C GLU A 90 3.50 -21.18 -14.22
N SER A 91 4.20 -20.52 -15.14
CA SER A 91 5.26 -21.15 -15.94
C SER A 91 6.41 -21.68 -15.06
N ARG A 92 6.79 -20.94 -14.01
CA ARG A 92 7.84 -21.37 -13.08
C ARG A 92 7.40 -22.55 -12.24
N HIS A 93 6.15 -22.55 -11.78
CA HIS A 93 5.57 -23.68 -11.05
C HIS A 93 5.57 -24.95 -11.93
N LYS A 94 5.04 -24.85 -13.16
CA LYS A 94 5.08 -25.95 -14.14
C LYS A 94 6.51 -26.42 -14.45
N HIS A 95 7.45 -25.50 -14.59
CA HIS A 95 8.87 -25.85 -14.78
C HIS A 95 9.42 -26.64 -13.58
N ALA A 96 9.20 -26.17 -12.35
CA ALA A 96 9.65 -26.85 -11.15
C ALA A 96 9.03 -28.27 -11.00
N MET A 97 7.79 -28.46 -11.45
CA MET A 97 7.14 -29.78 -11.45
C MET A 97 7.71 -30.73 -12.51
N LYS A 98 8.07 -30.23 -13.70
CA LYS A 98 8.62 -31.04 -14.81
C LYS A 98 10.09 -31.44 -14.62
N ARG A 99 10.84 -30.80 -13.71
CA ARG A 99 12.25 -31.10 -13.49
C ARG A 99 12.42 -32.50 -12.91
N LEU A 100 13.40 -33.24 -13.44
CA LEU A 100 13.83 -34.51 -12.87
C LEU A 100 14.34 -34.32 -11.44
N ARG A 101 14.06 -35.31 -10.59
CA ARG A 101 14.39 -35.30 -9.17
C ARG A 101 15.15 -36.56 -8.79
N ALA A 102 16.10 -36.39 -7.87
CA ALA A 102 16.70 -37.49 -7.14
C ALA A 102 15.68 -38.08 -6.15
N PRO A 103 15.85 -39.32 -5.66
CA PRO A 103 14.95 -39.92 -4.65
C PRO A 103 14.84 -39.07 -3.36
N SER A 104 15.85 -38.25 -3.07
CA SER A 104 15.84 -37.28 -1.96
C SER A 104 14.89 -36.08 -2.16
N GLY A 105 14.37 -35.86 -3.37
CA GLY A 105 13.48 -34.73 -3.70
C GLY A 105 14.22 -33.47 -4.20
N ARG A 106 15.55 -33.44 -4.09
CA ARG A 106 16.41 -32.43 -4.73
C ARG A 106 16.33 -32.55 -6.26
N PHE A 107 16.53 -31.42 -6.93
CA PHE A 107 16.75 -31.46 -8.37
C PHE A 107 18.10 -32.08 -8.69
N LEU A 108 18.13 -32.87 -9.76
CA LEU A 108 19.38 -33.38 -10.31
C LEU A 108 20.24 -32.24 -10.85
N THR A 109 21.55 -32.42 -10.74
CA THR A 109 22.55 -31.61 -11.43
C THR A 109 22.52 -31.90 -12.93
N LYS A 110 23.17 -31.05 -13.73
CA LYS A 110 23.17 -31.21 -15.19
C LYS A 110 23.86 -32.52 -15.61
N GLU A 111 25.00 -32.83 -15.00
CA GLU A 111 25.79 -34.04 -15.27
C GLU A 111 24.97 -35.31 -14.96
N GLU A 112 24.35 -35.38 -13.78
CA GLU A 112 23.48 -36.51 -13.40
C GLU A 112 22.24 -36.64 -14.30
N THR A 113 21.71 -35.50 -14.79
CA THR A 113 20.57 -35.49 -15.73
C THR A 113 20.98 -36.07 -17.09
N GLU A 114 22.16 -35.72 -17.59
CA GLU A 114 22.70 -36.24 -18.85
C GLU A 114 23.06 -37.72 -18.74
N GLU A 115 23.57 -38.18 -17.60
CA GLU A 115 23.78 -39.60 -17.30
C GLU A 115 22.47 -40.38 -17.29
N LEU A 116 21.44 -39.88 -16.60
CA LEU A 116 20.11 -40.48 -16.61
C LEU A 116 19.48 -40.51 -18.00
N ASN A 117 19.66 -39.46 -18.80
CA ASN A 117 19.14 -39.43 -20.16
C ASN A 117 19.89 -40.41 -21.08
N ARG A 118 21.20 -40.62 -20.85
CA ARG A 118 21.99 -41.67 -21.52
C ARG A 118 21.55 -43.08 -21.13
N GLN A 119 21.23 -43.30 -19.85
CA GLN A 119 20.76 -44.59 -19.33
C GLN A 119 19.29 -44.88 -19.68
N GLY A 120 18.46 -43.84 -19.79
CA GLY A 120 17.02 -43.91 -20.07
C GLY A 120 16.64 -44.12 -21.53
N ASN A 121 17.61 -44.14 -22.45
CA ASN A 121 17.41 -44.51 -23.86
C ASN A 121 17.51 -46.03 -24.11
N CYS A 122 17.49 -46.83 -23.04
CA CYS A 122 17.51 -48.29 -23.08
C CYS A 122 16.19 -48.85 -22.50
N SER A 123 15.08 -48.70 -23.23
CA SER A 123 13.85 -49.48 -23.07
C SER A 123 13.01 -49.37 -24.34
#